data_AF-A0A957K755-F1
#
_entry.id   AF-A0A957K755-F1
#
_cell.length_a   1.000
_cell.length_b   1.000
_cell.length_c   1.000
_cell.angle_alpha   90.00
_cell.angle_beta   90.00
_cell.angle_gamma   90.00
#
_symmetry.space_group_name_H-M   'P 1'
#
loop_
_entity.id
_entity.type
_entity.pdbx_description
1 polymer ?
#
loop_
_entity_poly.entity_id
_entity_poly.type
_entity_poly.pdbx_seq_one_letter_code
_entity_poly.pdbx_strand_id
1 'polypeptide(L)'
;MIEETHLRRLALNEFNRARRRANLSQITDRLIGRPDKLIPFETIRAEILQRNPRSLGLQQVPLDRIIGSVGRYREFNRQFLPLDDSLKERWVAVDTLAASRGWPPVNLYKIGETYYVDDGNHRVSVGRQLGN
;
A
#
# COMPACT_ATOMS: atom_id res chain seq x y z
N MET A 1 10.75 -12.72 -23.51
CA MET A 1 10.66 -13.93 -22.64
C MET A 1 11.72 -13.95 -21.54
N ILE A 2 13.01 -13.71 -21.83
CA ILE A 2 14.09 -13.66 -20.81
C ILE A 2 13.93 -12.45 -19.86
N GLU A 3 13.63 -11.28 -20.42
CA GLU A 3 13.48 -10.03 -19.65
C GLU A 3 12.30 -10.06 -18.68
N GLU A 4 11.14 -10.56 -19.11
CA GLU A 4 9.95 -10.73 -18.27
C GLU A 4 10.18 -11.70 -17.10
N THR A 5 10.91 -12.79 -17.36
CA THR A 5 11.29 -13.76 -16.32
C THR A 5 12.26 -13.14 -15.31
N HIS A 6 13.18 -12.29 -15.78
CA HIS A 6 14.11 -11.56 -14.93
C HIS A 6 13.38 -10.56 -14.02
N LEU A 7 12.50 -9.72 -14.57
CA LEU A 7 11.70 -8.76 -13.81
C LEU A 7 10.84 -9.45 -12.74
N ARG A 8 10.17 -10.54 -13.10
CA ARG A 8 9.37 -11.33 -12.14
C ARG A 8 10.22 -11.87 -11.00
N ARG A 9 11.46 -12.31 -11.26
CA ARG A 9 12.39 -12.79 -10.23
C ARG A 9 12.84 -11.66 -9.30
N LEU A 10 13.12 -10.47 -9.83
CA LEU A 10 13.44 -9.29 -9.03
C LEU A 10 12.25 -8.91 -8.13
N ALA A 11 11.05 -8.85 -8.70
CA ALA A 11 9.83 -8.56 -7.96
C ALA A 11 9.54 -9.59 -6.86
N LEU A 12 9.81 -10.86 -7.10
CA LEU A 12 9.71 -11.90 -6.07
C LEU A 12 10.69 -11.67 -4.90
N ASN A 13 11.92 -11.25 -5.20
CA ASN A 13 12.91 -10.92 -4.17
C ASN A 13 12.47 -9.71 -3.35
N GLU A 14 11.91 -8.70 -4.00
CA GLU A 14 11.38 -7.50 -3.35
C GLU A 14 10.18 -7.80 -2.46
N PHE A 15 9.25 -8.66 -2.91
CA PHE A 15 8.16 -9.14 -2.07
C PHE A 15 8.69 -9.83 -0.81
N ASN A 16 9.65 -10.75 -0.96
CA ASN A 16 10.24 -11.46 0.17
C ASN A 16 10.95 -10.50 1.14
N ARG A 17 11.61 -9.46 0.62
CA ARG A 17 12.21 -8.39 1.43
C ARG A 17 11.15 -7.62 2.20
N ALA A 18 10.05 -7.25 1.54
CA ALA A 18 8.93 -6.55 2.16
C ALA A 18 8.26 -7.38 3.27
N ARG A 19 8.04 -8.69 3.04
CA ARG A 19 7.52 -9.63 4.05
C ARG A 19 8.42 -9.75 5.27
N ARG A 20 9.74 -9.90 5.06
CA ARG A 20 10.71 -9.94 6.18
C ARG A 20 10.68 -8.65 6.99
N ARG A 21 10.65 -7.49 6.33
CA ARG A 21 10.51 -6.19 6.99
C ARG A 21 9.21 -6.09 7.78
N ALA A 22 8.09 -6.57 7.24
CA ALA A 22 6.80 -6.57 7.92
C ALA A 22 6.84 -7.39 9.21
N ASN A 23 7.43 -8.58 9.17
CA ASN A 23 7.55 -9.45 10.32
C ASN A 23 8.41 -8.81 11.43
N LEU A 24 9.55 -8.23 11.05
CA LEU A 24 10.42 -7.52 12.00
C LEU A 24 9.72 -6.30 12.60
N SER A 25 9.02 -5.50 11.78
CA SER A 25 8.31 -4.32 12.27
C SER A 25 7.22 -4.72 13.26
N GLN A 26 6.43 -5.77 12.98
CA GLN A 26 5.38 -6.24 13.88
C GLN A 26 5.91 -6.67 15.25
N ILE A 27 7.09 -7.30 15.30
CA ILE A 27 7.74 -7.64 16.57
C ILE A 27 8.08 -6.37 17.34
N THR A 28 8.77 -5.41 16.68
CA THR A 28 9.15 -4.15 17.34
C THR A 28 7.93 -3.35 17.79
N ASP A 29 6.87 -3.33 17.00
CA ASP A 29 5.66 -2.59 17.26
C ASP A 29 4.90 -3.09 18.48
N ARG A 30 4.84 -4.42 18.64
CA ARG A 30 4.25 -5.06 19.81
C ARG A 30 5.04 -4.76 21.07
N LEU A 31 6.38 -4.74 20.99
CA LEU A 31 7.24 -4.44 22.13
C LEU A 31 7.07 -2.99 22.62
N ILE A 32 6.90 -2.03 21.71
CA ILE A 32 6.76 -0.60 22.05
C ILE A 32 5.30 -0.14 22.19
N GLY A 33 4.32 -1.04 22.06
CA GLY A 33 2.89 -0.72 22.17
C GLY A 33 2.33 0.14 21.03
N ARG A 34 2.94 0.12 19.83
CA ARG A 34 2.49 0.92 18.67
C ARG A 34 1.48 0.13 17.82
N PRO A 35 0.38 0.74 17.33
CA PRO A 35 -0.61 0.05 16.49
C PRO A 35 0.02 -0.47 15.19
N ASP A 36 0.05 -1.77 14.92
CA ASP A 36 0.81 -2.39 13.80
C ASP A 36 0.06 -2.39 12.45
N LYS A 37 -1.25 -2.15 12.47
CA LYS A 37 -2.13 -2.17 11.30
C LYS A 37 -2.40 -0.78 10.73
N LEU A 38 -2.81 -0.73 9.47
CA LEU A 38 -3.38 0.49 8.88
C LEU A 38 -4.62 0.93 9.68
N ILE A 39 -4.81 2.25 9.78
CA ILE A 39 -5.97 2.83 10.45
C ILE A 39 -7.22 2.39 9.66
N PRO A 40 -8.17 1.67 10.29
CA PRO A 40 -9.41 1.29 9.63
C PRO A 40 -10.22 2.53 9.28
N PHE A 41 -10.56 2.65 8.01
CA PHE A 41 -11.36 3.77 7.52
C PHE A 41 -12.80 3.77 8.03
N GLU A 42 -13.35 2.63 8.48
CA GLU A 42 -14.71 2.57 9.05
C GLU A 42 -14.90 3.55 10.22
N THR A 43 -13.82 3.87 10.95
CA THR A 43 -13.82 4.88 12.02
C THR A 43 -14.12 6.30 11.49
N ILE A 44 -13.89 6.56 10.20
CA ILE A 44 -13.96 7.88 9.56
C ILE A 44 -14.95 7.90 8.38
N ARG A 45 -15.44 6.73 7.96
CA ARG A 45 -16.38 6.55 6.85
C ARG A 45 -17.69 7.31 7.05
N ALA A 46 -18.20 7.33 8.28
CA ALA A 46 -19.42 8.06 8.60
C ALA A 46 -19.26 9.58 8.38
N GLU A 47 -18.11 10.16 8.74
CA GLU A 47 -17.82 11.57 8.46
C GLU A 47 -17.68 11.86 6.97
N ILE A 48 -17.10 10.94 6.19
CA ILE A 48 -16.94 11.12 4.73
C ILE A 48 -18.27 10.98 4.00
N LEU A 49 -19.06 9.95 4.29
CA LEU A 49 -20.35 9.75 3.62
C LEU A 49 -21.34 10.87 3.93
N GLN A 50 -21.21 11.54 5.08
CA GLN A 50 -22.00 12.72 5.44
C GLN A 50 -21.53 13.99 4.71
N ARG A 51 -20.27 14.06 4.30
CA ARG A 51 -19.69 15.22 3.61
C ARG A 51 -19.65 14.93 2.11
N ASN A 52 -20.58 15.51 1.33
CA ASN A 52 -20.61 15.42 -0.14
C ASN A 52 -19.19 15.45 -0.77
N PRO A 53 -18.60 14.29 -1.13
CA PRO A 53 -17.21 14.23 -1.53
C PRO A 53 -17.04 14.92 -2.87
N ARG A 54 -16.02 15.77 -2.99
CA ARG A 54 -15.68 16.45 -4.24
C ARG A 54 -14.49 15.77 -4.89
N SER A 55 -14.55 15.58 -6.20
CA SER A 55 -13.39 15.11 -6.96
C SER A 55 -12.30 16.19 -6.96
N LEU A 56 -11.09 15.80 -6.55
CA LEU A 56 -9.90 16.65 -6.58
C LEU A 56 -9.09 16.49 -7.88
N GLY A 57 -9.51 15.57 -8.76
CA GLY A 57 -8.79 15.23 -9.99
C GLY A 57 -7.49 14.45 -9.73
N LEU A 58 -6.67 14.33 -10.78
CA LEU A 58 -5.36 13.67 -10.70
C LEU A 58 -4.36 14.58 -9.99
N GLN A 59 -3.74 14.07 -8.93
CA GLN A 59 -2.74 14.81 -8.14
C GLN A 59 -1.57 13.90 -7.79
N GLN A 60 -0.37 14.49 -7.71
CA GLN A 60 0.77 13.83 -7.10
C GLN A 60 0.62 13.92 -5.57
N VAL A 61 0.72 12.77 -4.90
CA VAL A 61 0.55 12.67 -3.45
C VAL A 61 1.81 12.04 -2.85
N PRO A 62 2.44 12.70 -1.86
CA PRO A 62 3.55 12.10 -1.12
C PRO A 62 3.13 10.79 -0.44
N LEU A 63 3.91 9.72 -0.62
CA LEU A 63 3.56 8.39 -0.09
C LEU A 63 3.46 8.35 1.43
N ASP A 64 4.21 9.20 2.15
CA ASP A 64 4.19 9.32 3.60
C ASP A 64 2.86 9.89 4.14
N ARG A 65 2.15 10.67 3.32
CA ARG A 65 0.80 11.18 3.63
C ARG A 65 -0.31 10.15 3.42
N ILE A 66 -0.02 9.01 2.79
CA ILE A 66 -0.96 7.89 2.66
C ILE A 66 -0.87 7.03 3.93
N ILE A 67 -1.86 7.14 4.81
CA ILE A 67 -1.77 6.60 6.19
C ILE A 67 -2.73 5.43 6.47
N GLY A 68 -3.67 5.18 5.57
CA GLY A 68 -4.71 4.19 5.79
C GLY A 68 -5.36 3.71 4.51
N SER A 69 -6.36 2.85 4.65
CA SER A 69 -7.11 2.31 3.52
C SER A 69 -8.58 2.10 3.88
N VAL A 70 -9.46 2.39 2.92
CA VAL A 70 -10.91 2.16 2.96
C VAL A 70 -11.22 0.68 3.12
N GLY A 71 -10.49 -0.17 2.39
CA GLY A 71 -10.59 -1.63 2.45
C GLY A 71 -9.23 -2.29 2.63
N ARG A 72 -9.18 -3.59 2.92
CA ARG A 72 -7.91 -4.36 2.96
C ARG A 72 -6.85 -3.84 3.96
N TYR A 73 -7.24 -3.02 4.93
CA TYR A 73 -6.36 -2.48 6.00
C TYR A 73 -5.74 -3.56 6.90
N ARG A 74 -6.26 -4.81 6.83
CA ARG A 74 -5.74 -5.98 7.55
C ARG A 74 -4.65 -6.73 6.79
N GLU A 75 -4.51 -6.48 5.50
CA GLU A 75 -3.57 -7.18 4.63
C GLU A 75 -2.18 -6.53 4.62
N PHE A 76 -2.10 -5.28 5.08
CA PHE A 76 -0.87 -4.51 5.14
C PHE A 76 -0.67 -3.90 6.53
N ASN A 77 0.58 -3.79 6.95
CA ASN A 77 0.93 -3.05 8.16
C ASN A 77 0.83 -1.54 7.90
N ARG A 78 1.02 -0.70 8.94
CA ARG A 78 0.98 0.76 8.79
C ARG A 78 1.97 1.35 7.77
N GLN A 79 3.01 0.60 7.44
CA GLN A 79 4.02 0.99 6.44
C GLN A 79 3.63 0.54 5.02
N PHE A 80 2.44 -0.04 4.83
CA PHE A 80 2.00 -0.74 3.62
C PHE A 80 2.86 -1.95 3.25
N LEU A 81 3.51 -2.60 4.22
CA LEU A 81 4.20 -3.87 3.99
C LEU A 81 3.19 -5.03 4.03
N PRO A 82 3.28 -6.01 3.11
CA PRO A 82 2.35 -7.12 3.06
C PRO A 82 2.44 -7.98 4.32
N LEU A 83 1.30 -8.36 4.89
CA LEU A 83 1.20 -9.18 6.10
C LEU A 83 0.99 -10.66 5.81
N ASP A 84 0.60 -11.01 4.58
CA ASP A 84 0.25 -12.37 4.19
C ASP A 84 0.91 -12.76 2.86
N ASP A 85 1.29 -14.03 2.74
CA ASP A 85 1.95 -14.58 1.57
C ASP A 85 1.00 -14.77 0.38
N SER A 86 -0.31 -14.84 0.62
CA SER A 86 -1.34 -14.87 -0.43
C SER A 86 -1.33 -13.61 -1.31
N LEU A 87 -0.74 -12.51 -0.84
CA LEU A 87 -0.60 -11.27 -1.61
C LEU A 87 0.51 -11.35 -2.66
N LYS A 88 1.38 -12.36 -2.58
CA LYS A 88 2.61 -12.49 -3.38
C LYS A 88 2.35 -12.37 -4.89
N GLU A 89 1.45 -13.17 -5.42
CA GLU A 89 1.23 -13.22 -6.87
C GLU A 89 0.80 -11.87 -7.42
N ARG A 90 -0.19 -11.23 -6.77
CA ARG A 90 -0.68 -9.91 -7.18
C ARG A 90 0.37 -8.83 -6.96
N TRP A 91 1.12 -8.87 -5.86
CA TRP A 91 2.16 -7.90 -5.55
C TRP A 91 3.30 -7.95 -6.57
N VAL A 92 3.78 -9.16 -6.88
CA VAL A 92 4.83 -9.40 -7.88
C VAL A 92 4.38 -8.96 -9.27
N ALA A 93 3.13 -9.23 -9.65
CA ALA A 93 2.57 -8.75 -10.90
C ALA A 93 2.54 -7.22 -10.99
N VAL A 94 2.16 -6.54 -9.89
CA VAL A 94 2.13 -5.08 -9.81
C VAL A 94 3.52 -4.47 -9.88
N ASP A 95 4.52 -5.05 -9.22
CA ASP A 95 5.91 -4.57 -9.27
C ASP A 95 6.56 -4.80 -10.65
N THR A 96 6.32 -5.97 -11.25
CA THR A 96 6.74 -6.26 -12.62
C THR A 96 6.12 -5.28 -13.62
N LEU A 97 4.84 -4.93 -13.42
CA LEU A 97 4.12 -3.95 -14.21
C LEU A 97 4.73 -2.54 -14.06
N ALA A 98 5.08 -2.14 -12.84
CA ALA A 98 5.72 -0.87 -12.54
C ALA A 98 7.04 -0.70 -13.30
N ALA A 99 7.90 -1.71 -13.23
CA ALA A 99 9.22 -1.69 -13.85
C ALA A 99 9.18 -1.73 -15.39
N SER A 100 8.11 -2.26 -15.98
CA SER A 100 8.00 -2.40 -17.44
C SER A 100 7.30 -1.22 -18.12
N ARG A 101 6.15 -0.78 -17.61
CA ARG A 101 5.33 0.25 -18.27
C ARG A 101 4.60 1.20 -17.30
N GLY A 102 4.84 1.09 -16.01
CA GLY A 102 4.07 1.79 -14.99
C GLY A 102 2.66 1.22 -14.80
N TRP A 103 1.89 1.86 -13.93
CA TRP A 103 0.52 1.47 -13.58
C TRP A 103 -0.43 2.66 -13.62
N PRO A 104 -1.76 2.44 -13.67
CA PRO A 104 -2.71 3.54 -13.55
C PRO A 104 -2.59 4.23 -12.17
N PRO A 105 -3.13 5.45 -12.02
CA PRO A 105 -3.24 6.12 -10.73
C PRO A 105 -4.03 5.31 -9.70
N VAL A 106 -3.75 5.55 -8.41
CA VAL A 106 -4.52 5.01 -7.29
C VAL A 106 -5.68 5.95 -6.94
N ASN A 107 -6.76 5.41 -6.36
CA ASN A 107 -7.87 6.22 -5.86
C ASN A 107 -7.68 6.46 -4.37
N LEU A 108 -7.74 7.72 -3.95
CA LEU A 108 -7.52 8.13 -2.57
C LEU A 108 -8.65 9.04 -2.08
N TYR A 109 -9.03 8.90 -0.81
CA TYR A 109 -9.75 9.93 -0.07
C TYR A 109 -8.78 10.82 0.68
N LYS A 110 -8.95 12.15 0.59
CA LYS A 110 -8.22 13.13 1.38
C LYS A 110 -9.03 13.54 2.61
N ILE A 111 -8.43 13.49 3.78
CA ILE A 111 -8.99 13.99 5.05
C ILE A 111 -7.94 14.87 5.73
N GLY A 112 -8.23 16.17 5.84
CA GLY A 112 -7.23 17.15 6.27
C GLY A 112 -6.00 17.07 5.37
N GLU A 113 -4.83 16.80 5.97
CA GLU A 113 -3.55 16.66 5.25
C GLU A 113 -3.16 15.20 4.93
N THR A 114 -4.06 14.25 5.18
CA THR A 114 -3.78 12.81 5.08
C THR A 114 -4.65 12.13 4.03
N TYR A 115 -4.19 10.98 3.56
CA TYR A 115 -4.81 10.23 2.47
C TYR A 115 -5.07 8.77 2.85
N TYR A 116 -6.18 8.25 2.36
CA TYR A 116 -6.63 6.88 2.57
C TYR A 116 -6.86 6.20 1.22
N VAL A 117 -6.33 5.01 1.04
CA VAL A 117 -6.46 4.26 -0.21
C VAL A 117 -7.88 3.72 -0.35
N ASP A 118 -8.58 4.14 -1.39
CA ASP A 118 -9.86 3.54 -1.80
C ASP A 118 -9.59 2.34 -2.71
N ASP A 119 -8.76 2.53 -3.73
CA ASP A 119 -8.25 1.45 -4.60
C ASP A 119 -6.75 1.60 -4.86
N GLY A 120 -6.07 0.45 -4.99
CA GLY A 120 -4.66 0.39 -5.36
C GLY A 120 -3.68 0.10 -4.22
N ASN A 121 -4.11 -0.54 -3.13
CA ASN A 121 -3.26 -0.89 -1.98
C ASN A 121 -1.92 -1.56 -2.34
N HIS A 122 -1.92 -2.47 -3.33
CA HIS A 122 -0.69 -3.13 -3.78
C HIS A 122 0.26 -2.16 -4.50
N ARG A 123 -0.28 -1.19 -5.26
CA ARG A 123 0.52 -0.16 -5.94
C ARG A 123 1.17 0.78 -4.94
N VAL A 124 0.44 1.18 -3.88
CA VAL A 124 1.03 1.96 -2.77
C VAL A 124 2.11 1.17 -2.04
N SER A 125 1.86 -0.12 -1.77
CA SER A 125 2.85 -1.02 -1.15
C SER A 125 4.13 -1.11 -1.97
N VAL A 126 4.02 -1.36 -3.28
CA VAL A 126 5.16 -1.43 -4.19
C VAL A 126 5.85 -0.07 -4.32
N GLY A 127 5.10 1.02 -4.52
CA GLY A 127 5.67 2.38 -4.62
C GLY A 127 6.56 2.73 -3.42
N ARG A 128 6.12 2.37 -2.21
CA ARG A 128 6.94 2.52 -0.99
C ARG A 128 8.20 1.66 -0.96
N GLN A 129 8.23 0.51 -1.63
CA GLN A 129 9.45 -0.29 -1.73
C GLN A 129 10.41 0.22 -2.81
N LEU A 130 9.88 0.87 -3.86
CA LEU A 130 10.66 1.51 -4.91
C LEU A 130 11.24 2.85 -4.47
N GLY A 131 10.66 3.50 -3.45
CA GLY A 131 11.09 4.80 -2.96
C GLY A 131 10.59 5.98 -3.80
N ASN A 132 9.49 5.78 -4.54
CA ASN A 132 8.92 6.73 -5.51
C ASN A 132 7.53 7.19 -5.09
#